data_AF-A0A1T5AXH1-F1
#
_entry.id   AF-A0A1T5AXH1-F1
#
_cell.length_a   1.000
_cell.length_b   1.000
_cell.length_c   1.000
_cell.angle_alpha   90.00
_cell.angle_beta   90.00
_cell.angle_gamma   90.00
#
_symmetry.space_group_name_H-M   'P 1'
#
loop_
_entity.id
_entity.type
_entity.pdbx_description
1 polymer ?
#
loop_
_entity_poly.entity_id
_entity_poly.type
_entity_poly.pdbx_seq_one_letter_code
_entity_poly.pdbx_strand_id
1 'polypeptide(L)' 'MTRNMHRSIVVAKGRRYWIFAYLFAKKDRANIDDSELAAFRKLAALYSRKVEQDIDKEVAISELIEVRNER' A
#
# COMPACT_ATOMS: atom_id res chain seq x y z
N MET A 1 -23.89 -3.16 14.14
CA MET A 1 -22.81 -4.11 13.79
C MET A 1 -22.50 -4.02 12.30
N THR A 2 -21.39 -3.39 11.91
CA THR A 2 -20.83 -3.51 10.55
C THR A 2 -19.30 -3.45 10.63
N ARG A 3 -18.65 -4.61 10.62
CA ARG A 3 -17.18 -4.76 10.71
C ARG A 3 -16.45 -4.55 9.35
N ASN A 4 -17.07 -3.87 8.40
CA ASN A 4 -16.54 -3.66 7.04
C ASN A 4 -16.80 -2.21 6.59
N MET A 5 -16.33 -1.26 7.40
CA MET A 5 -16.47 0.18 7.13
C MET A 5 -15.27 0.78 6.42
N HIS A 6 -14.16 0.05 6.30
CA HIS A 6 -12.94 0.53 5.67
C HIS A 6 -12.53 -0.37 4.52
N ARG A 7 -12.03 0.24 3.44
CA ARG A 7 -11.40 -0.46 2.32
C ARG A 7 -9.93 -0.07 2.28
N SER A 8 -9.07 -1.07 2.13
CA SER A 8 -7.63 -0.89 2.01
C SER A 8 -7.19 -1.23 0.59
N ILE A 9 -6.22 -0.50 0.06
CA ILE A 9 -5.55 -0.83 -1.21
C ILE A 9 -4.16 -1.36 -0.88
N VAL A 10 -3.88 -2.57 -1.37
CA VAL A 10 -2.57 -3.23 -1.24
C VAL A 10 -1.94 -3.38 -2.61
N VAL A 11 -0.67 -3.01 -2.72
CA VAL A 11 0.14 -3.10 -3.94
C VAL A 11 1.18 -4.22 -3.77
N ALA A 12 1.09 -5.27 -4.59
CA ALA A 12 1.86 -6.51 -4.40
C ALA A 12 2.65 -6.97 -5.65
N LYS A 13 3.29 -6.04 -6.37
CA LYS A 13 4.04 -6.37 -7.61
C LYS A 13 5.46 -6.91 -7.34
N GLY A 14 6.07 -6.59 -6.20
CA GLY A 14 7.45 -6.94 -5.88
C GLY A 14 7.68 -8.38 -5.41
N ARG A 15 6.64 -9.24 -5.37
CA ARG A 15 6.60 -10.62 -4.83
C ARG A 15 6.96 -10.74 -3.34
N ARG A 16 8.00 -10.05 -2.87
CA ARG A 16 8.55 -10.07 -1.50
C ARG A 16 7.82 -9.14 -0.54
N TYR A 17 7.38 -7.97 -1.01
CA TYR A 17 6.72 -6.96 -0.17
C TYR A 17 5.31 -6.65 -0.65
N TRP A 18 4.42 -6.44 0.31
CA TRP A 18 3.04 -6.01 0.13
C TRP A 18 2.91 -4.62 0.75
N ILE A 19 2.64 -3.62 -0.07
CA ILE A 19 2.61 -2.22 0.37
C ILE A 19 1.16 -1.78 0.57
N PHE A 20 0.81 -1.39 1.80
CA PHE A 20 -0.47 -0.75 2.10
C PHE A 20 -0.41 0.71 1.67
N ALA A 21 -1.12 1.06 0.59
CA ALA A 21 -1.02 2.38 -0.02
C ALA A 21 -2.14 3.34 0.40
N TYR A 22 -3.30 2.80 0.80
CA TYR A 22 -4.47 3.65 1.08
C TYR A 22 -5.50 2.95 1.96
N LEU A 23 -6.12 3.68 2.89
CA LEU A 23 -7.25 3.25 3.71
C LEU A 23 -8.35 4.33 3.68
N PHE A 24 -9.56 4.00 3.26
CA PHE A 24 -10.68 4.94 3.21
C PHE A 24 -11.98 4.29 3.72
N ALA A 25 -12.91 5.10 4.24
CA ALA A 25 -14.20 4.55 4.65
C ALA A 25 -15.04 4.17 3.42
N LYS A 26 -15.73 3.03 3.50
CA LYS A 26 -16.56 2.45 2.44
C LYS A 26 -17.61 3.42 1.89
N LYS A 27 -18.10 4.33 2.73
CA LYS A 27 -19.09 5.36 2.39
C LYS A 27 -18.51 6.58 1.67
N ASP A 28 -17.20 6.80 1.78
CA ASP A 28 -16.57 8.03 1.27
C ASP A 28 -16.23 7.93 -0.22
N ARG A 29 -16.16 6.71 -0.78
CA ARG A 29 -15.90 6.50 -2.21
C ARG A 29 -16.59 5.28 -2.80
N ALA A 30 -17.16 5.50 -3.98
CA ALA A 30 -17.86 4.48 -4.76
C ALA A 30 -16.88 3.57 -5.52
N ASN A 31 -15.89 4.12 -6.25
CA ASN A 31 -14.92 3.40 -7.08
C ASN A 31 -13.54 4.11 -7.14
N ILE A 32 -12.51 3.38 -7.58
CA ILE A 32 -11.19 3.94 -7.96
C ILE A 32 -11.33 4.45 -9.40
N ASP A 33 -10.97 5.70 -9.67
CA ASP A 33 -10.96 6.22 -11.04
C ASP A 33 -9.69 5.82 -11.81
N ASP A 34 -9.68 6.05 -13.13
CA ASP A 34 -8.58 5.64 -14.00
C ASP A 34 -7.26 6.35 -13.66
N SER A 35 -7.32 7.59 -13.16
CA SER A 35 -6.13 8.36 -12.79
C SER A 35 -5.49 7.79 -11.52
N GLU A 36 -6.32 7.40 -10.55
CA GLU A 36 -5.90 6.75 -9.31
C GLU A 36 -5.36 5.36 -9.59
N LEU A 37 -6.02 4.59 -10.45
CA LEU A 37 -5.54 3.29 -10.89
C LEU A 37 -4.17 3.41 -11.57
N ALA A 38 -3.98 4.41 -12.43
CA ALA A 38 -2.69 4.67 -13.07
C ALA A 38 -1.61 5.03 -12.04
N ALA A 39 -1.93 5.84 -11.04
CA ALA A 39 -1.02 6.18 -9.94
C ALA A 39 -0.61 4.94 -9.13
N PHE A 40 -1.56 4.08 -8.75
CA PHE A 40 -1.26 2.84 -8.04
C PHE A 40 -0.39 1.88 -8.88
N ARG A 41 -0.61 1.81 -10.20
CA ARG A 41 0.24 1.01 -11.11
C ARG A 41 1.67 1.54 -11.18
N LYS A 42 1.86 2.86 -11.18
CA LYS A 42 3.21 3.48 -11.11
C LYS A 42 3.89 3.14 -9.79
N LEU A 43 3.17 3.25 -8.67
CA LEU A 43 3.66 2.88 -7.35
C LEU A 43 4.08 1.40 -7.29
N ALA A 44 3.26 0.52 -7.87
CA ALA A 44 3.56 -0.91 -7.99
C ALA A 44 4.85 -1.17 -8.76
N ALA A 45 5.04 -0.47 -9.88
CA ALA A 45 6.25 -0.60 -10.69
C ALA A 45 7.50 -0.08 -9.95
N LEU A 46 7.37 1.01 -9.17
CA LEU A 46 8.45 1.53 -8.33
C LEU A 46 8.89 0.48 -7.30
N TYR A 47 7.97 -0.03 -6.48
CA TYR A 47 8.31 -1.01 -5.45
C TYR A 47 8.74 -2.36 -6.01
N SER A 48 8.33 -2.74 -7.24
CA SER A 48 8.83 -3.97 -7.86
C SER A 48 10.31 -3.95 -8.24
N ARG A 49 10.93 -2.76 -8.29
CA ARG A 49 12.34 -2.58 -8.64
C ARG A 49 13.24 -2.43 -7.42
N LYS A 50 12.66 -2.18 -6.25
CA LYS A 50 13.40 -1.99 -5.00
C LYS A 50 13.91 -3.32 -4.48
N VAL A 51 15.14 -3.31 -4.01
CA VAL A 51 15.72 -4.43 -3.27
C VAL A 51 15.51 -4.22 -1.77
N GLU A 52 15.78 -5.25 -0.97
CA GLU A 52 15.62 -5.23 0.50
C GLU A 52 16.32 -4.02 1.15
N GLN A 53 17.53 -3.70 0.71
CA GLN A 53 18.29 -2.54 1.20
C GLN A 53 17.61 -1.19 0.93
N ASP A 54 16.82 -1.07 -0.15
CA ASP A 54 16.08 0.17 -0.43
C ASP A 54 14.87 0.29 0.51
N ILE A 55 14.20 -0.84 0.78
CA ILE A 55 13.05 -0.88 1.71
C ILE A 55 13.52 -0.60 3.14
N ASP A 56 14.63 -1.18 3.57
CA ASP A 56 15.19 -0.96 4.91
C ASP A 56 15.56 0.51 5.13
N LYS A 57 16.12 1.17 4.10
CA LYS A 57 16.41 2.62 4.15
C LYS A 57 15.13 3.43 4.31
N GLU A 58 14.08 3.10 3.57
CA GLU A 58 12.80 3.81 3.64
C GLU A 58 12.09 3.62 4.99
N VAL A 59 12.23 2.44 5.60
CA VAL A 59 11.77 2.21 6.97
C VAL A 59 12.60 3.03 7.97
N ALA A 60 13.93 3.06 7.81
CA ALA A 60 14.81 3.82 8.70
C ALA A 60 14.55 5.33 8.68
N ILE A 61 14.14 5.89 7.53
CA ILE A 61 13.77 7.31 7.40
C ILE A 61 12.28 7.57 7.64
N SER A 62 11.50 6.57 8.09
CA SER A 62 10.06 6.67 8.37
C SER A 62 9.17 7.00 7.16
N GLU A 63 9.67 6.80 5.93
CA GLU A 63 8.86 6.87 4.70
C GLU A 63 7.97 5.62 4.55
N LEU A 64 8.43 4.48 5.09
CA LEU A 64 7.64 3.27 5.23
C LEU A 64 7.51 2.89 6.70
N ILE A 65 6.32 2.45 7.09
CA ILE A 65 6.08 1.84 8.39
C ILE A 65 5.94 0.34 8.18
N GLU A 66 6.81 -0.43 8.82
CA GLU A 66 6.70 -1.88 8.82
C GLU A 66 5.53 -2.31 9.71
N VAL A 67 4.57 -3.01 9.12
CA VAL A 67 3.46 -3.59 9.89
C VAL A 67 3.91 -4.93 10.45
N ARG A 68 4.25 -4.95 11.74
CA ARG A 68 4.56 -6.18 12.47
C ARG A 68 3.32 -6.69 13.19
N ASN A 69 3.17 -8.01 13.25
CA ASN A 69 2.17 -8.62 14.11
C ASN A 69 2.75 -8.70 15.53
N GLU A 70 2.41 -7.75 16.37
CA GLU A 70 2.70 -7.81 17.81
C GLU A 70 1.65 -8.71 18.45
N ARG A 71 2.07 -9.89 18.89
CA ARG A 71 1.20 -10.85 19.58
C ARG A 71 1.24 -10.64 21.08
#